data_AF-A0A834YPR7-F1
#
_entry.id   AF-A0A834YPR7-F1
#
_cell.length_a   1.000
_cell.length_b   1.000
_cell.length_c   1.000
_cell.angle_alpha   90.00
_cell.angle_beta   90.00
_cell.angle_gamma   90.00
#
_symmetry.space_group_name_H-M   'P 1'
#
loop_
_entity.id
_entity.type
_entity.pdbx_description
1 polymer ?
#
loop_
_entity_poly.entity_id
_entity_poly.type
_entity_poly.pdbx_seq_one_letter_code
_entity_poly.pdbx_strand_id
1 'polypeptide(L)'
;MPGSVWSAGSSMTTTVMTDGIKEVIEELQRGNYNVSRHIWPWIKTQEAGFSHCALKARHECEWVGFMDVDEFFYFPLPIHLRRIRTVCHSFGPSGLSSPPSQGVTVGYTCWLQSPEKHKSIMRPDALDDTLLNVVHHFQLRKGYRYLNLPQSTAVINHYKYQAWEAFRAKFFRRVATYVADRQENQNEGSKDRAPGPGTVPIEPPNWSLQFCEVGHRPQGLGHG
;
A
#
# COMPACT_ATOMS: atom_id res chain seq x y z
N MET A 1 5.09 15.35 7.26
CA MET A 1 6.00 14.50 8.07
C MET A 1 7.13 14.02 7.16
N PRO A 2 8.38 13.89 7.63
CA PRO A 2 9.45 13.29 6.84
C PRO A 2 9.14 11.81 6.58
N GLY A 3 9.17 11.41 5.31
CA GLY A 3 8.97 10.03 4.88
C GLY A 3 10.24 9.19 5.04
N SER A 4 10.08 7.86 5.08
CA SER A 4 11.20 6.92 5.12
C SER A 4 11.12 5.92 3.96
N VAL A 5 12.25 5.30 3.63
CA VAL A 5 12.40 4.41 2.47
C VAL A 5 13.17 3.18 2.94
N TRP A 6 12.73 2.00 2.52
CA TRP A 6 13.27 0.72 2.96
C TRP A 6 13.50 -0.21 1.79
N SER A 7 14.62 -0.92 1.79
CA SER A 7 14.85 -2.00 0.83
C SER A 7 14.74 -3.34 1.54
N ALA A 8 14.16 -4.34 0.87
CA ALA A 8 14.10 -5.71 1.37
C ALA A 8 14.58 -6.66 0.26
N GLY A 9 15.83 -7.11 0.38
CA GLY A 9 16.45 -8.07 -0.52
C GLY A 9 17.19 -7.45 -1.72
N SER A 10 18.04 -8.26 -2.36
CA SER A 10 19.03 -7.83 -3.36
C SER A 10 18.46 -7.31 -4.70
N SER A 11 17.14 -7.15 -4.86
CA SER A 11 16.51 -6.81 -6.15
C SER A 11 15.26 -5.91 -6.07
N MET A 12 14.69 -5.64 -4.87
CA MET A 12 13.46 -4.85 -4.74
C MET A 12 13.47 -3.89 -3.54
N THR A 13 13.18 -2.60 -3.81
CA THR A 13 13.00 -1.55 -2.78
C THR A 13 11.53 -1.17 -2.64
N THR A 14 11.08 -0.93 -1.40
CA THR A 14 9.73 -0.46 -1.05
C THR A 14 9.79 0.85 -0.25
N THR A 15 9.23 1.93 -0.81
CA THR A 15 9.13 3.22 -0.12
C THR A 15 7.93 3.25 0.82
N VAL A 16 8.12 3.57 2.11
CA VAL A 16 7.04 3.55 3.12
C VAL A 16 7.12 4.78 4.04
N MET A 17 6.11 5.66 3.99
CA MET A 17 6.08 6.88 4.82
C MET A 17 5.43 6.62 6.19
N THR A 18 6.19 6.29 7.23
CA THR A 18 5.61 6.11 8.59
C THR A 18 6.52 6.49 9.77
N ASP A 19 5.84 6.75 10.89
CA ASP A 19 6.38 6.70 12.26
C ASP A 19 6.29 5.26 12.81
N GLY A 20 7.15 4.86 13.77
CA GLY A 20 7.08 3.54 14.43
C GLY A 20 7.61 2.35 13.62
N ILE A 21 8.35 2.65 12.56
CA ILE A 21 8.95 1.66 11.67
C ILE A 21 10.29 1.12 12.20
N LYS A 22 10.90 1.80 13.17
CA LYS A 22 12.23 1.48 13.71
C LYS A 22 12.27 0.05 14.25
N GLU A 23 11.26 -0.29 15.02
CA GLU A 23 11.07 -1.58 15.69
C GLU A 23 10.93 -2.73 14.67
N VAL A 24 10.23 -2.47 13.56
CA VAL A 24 10.03 -3.44 12.47
C VAL A 24 11.34 -3.74 11.74
N ILE A 25 12.18 -2.73 11.48
CA ILE A 25 13.50 -2.97 10.85
C ILE A 25 14.38 -3.81 11.75
N GLU A 26 14.39 -3.51 13.05
CA GLU A 26 15.18 -4.25 14.03
C GLU A 26 14.75 -5.72 14.09
N GLU A 27 13.45 -6.00 13.94
CA GLU A 27 12.95 -7.37 13.80
C GLU A 27 13.37 -8.05 12.49
N LEU A 28 13.25 -7.36 11.36
CA LEU A 28 13.65 -7.91 10.05
C LEU A 28 15.17 -8.17 9.98
N GLN A 29 15.98 -7.27 10.55
CA GLN A 29 17.43 -7.46 10.64
C GLN A 29 17.78 -8.66 11.51
N ARG A 30 17.06 -8.88 12.63
CA ARG A 30 17.20 -10.12 13.43
C ARG A 30 16.81 -11.37 12.64
N GLY A 31 15.88 -11.25 11.70
CA GLY A 31 15.49 -12.30 10.76
C GLY A 31 16.48 -12.56 9.61
N ASN A 32 17.69 -11.97 9.63
CA ASN A 32 18.69 -12.03 8.56
C ASN A 32 18.21 -11.46 7.20
N TYR A 33 17.21 -10.59 7.20
CA TYR A 33 16.84 -9.83 6.00
C TYR A 33 17.80 -8.65 5.82
N ASN A 34 18.29 -8.44 4.59
CA ASN A 34 19.11 -7.28 4.26
C ASN A 34 18.21 -6.04 4.14
N VAL A 35 18.12 -5.27 5.22
CA VAL A 35 17.27 -4.07 5.32
C VAL A 35 18.11 -2.83 5.63
N SER A 36 17.99 -1.81 4.77
CA SER A 36 18.59 -0.49 4.95
C SER A 36 17.51 0.59 5.12
N ARG A 37 17.81 1.58 5.97
CA ARG A 37 16.97 2.79 6.16
C ARG A 37 17.58 3.97 5.43
N HIS A 38 16.77 4.68 4.66
CA HIS A 38 17.15 6.00 4.15
C HIS A 38 16.16 7.07 4.57
N ILE A 39 16.68 8.08 5.26
CA ILE A 39 15.88 9.22 5.74
C ILE A 39 15.82 10.26 4.63
N TRP A 40 14.60 10.74 4.36
CA TRP A 40 14.37 11.90 3.51
C TRP A 40 14.09 13.13 4.38
N PRO A 41 15.04 14.07 4.50
CA PRO A 41 14.93 15.17 5.47
C PRO A 41 14.06 16.33 4.99
N TRP A 42 13.59 16.33 3.73
CA TRP A 42 12.90 17.47 3.15
C TRP A 42 11.37 17.30 3.21
N ILE A 43 10.67 18.37 3.60
CA ILE A 43 9.21 18.44 3.52
C ILE A 43 8.84 18.63 2.04
N LYS A 44 8.58 17.53 1.34
CA LYS A 44 8.11 17.54 -0.05
C LYS A 44 6.87 16.68 -0.22
N THR A 45 6.19 16.88 -1.34
CA THR A 45 5.02 16.11 -1.77
C THR A 45 5.38 14.63 -1.96
N GLN A 46 4.38 13.76 -1.96
CA GLN A 46 4.55 12.31 -2.14
C GLN A 46 5.32 11.99 -3.44
N GLU A 47 5.00 12.70 -4.52
CA GLU A 47 5.58 12.58 -5.86
C GLU A 47 7.08 12.91 -5.86
N ALA A 48 7.48 13.97 -5.17
CA ALA A 48 8.88 14.34 -5.05
C ALA A 48 9.67 13.34 -4.20
N GLY A 49 9.03 12.79 -3.16
CA GLY A 49 9.58 11.67 -2.39
C GLY A 49 9.80 10.44 -3.27
N PHE A 50 8.79 10.06 -4.07
CA PHE A 50 8.88 8.93 -4.98
C PHE A 50 9.95 9.14 -6.06
N SER A 51 10.04 10.31 -6.69
CA SER A 51 11.09 10.61 -7.67
C SER A 51 12.49 10.48 -7.08
N HIS A 52 12.70 10.91 -5.82
CA HIS A 52 13.98 10.72 -5.16
C HIS A 52 14.31 9.24 -4.92
N CYS A 53 13.34 8.48 -4.41
CA CYS A 53 13.50 7.04 -4.18
C CYS A 53 13.84 6.33 -5.47
N ALA A 54 13.17 6.69 -6.56
CA ALA A 54 13.38 6.14 -7.89
C ALA A 54 14.82 6.37 -8.39
N LEU A 55 15.34 7.60 -8.22
CA LEU A 55 16.71 7.94 -8.60
C LEU A 55 17.74 7.18 -7.78
N LYS A 56 17.53 7.09 -6.45
CA LYS A 56 18.46 6.40 -5.57
C LYS A 56 18.52 4.90 -5.87
N ALA A 57 17.35 4.29 -6.02
CA ALA A 57 17.23 2.86 -6.31
C ALA A 57 17.80 2.47 -7.69
N ARG A 58 18.03 3.43 -8.60
CA ARG A 58 18.58 3.16 -9.94
C ARG A 58 19.90 2.40 -9.94
N HIS A 59 20.72 2.60 -8.90
CA HIS A 59 22.02 1.94 -8.77
C HIS A 59 21.99 0.75 -7.81
N GLU A 60 20.90 0.56 -7.06
CA GLU A 60 20.80 -0.39 -5.96
C GLU A 60 19.82 -1.54 -6.26
N CYS A 61 18.85 -1.35 -7.16
CA CYS A 61 17.77 -2.29 -7.42
C CYS A 61 17.42 -2.39 -8.90
N GLU A 62 17.06 -3.59 -9.34
CA GLU A 62 16.47 -3.82 -10.66
C GLU A 62 15.00 -3.36 -10.69
N TRP A 63 14.29 -3.54 -9.58
CA TRP A 63 12.87 -3.25 -9.43
C TRP A 63 12.57 -2.32 -8.26
N VAL A 64 11.59 -1.42 -8.45
CA VAL A 64 11.09 -0.54 -7.39
C VAL A 64 9.57 -0.61 -7.35
N GLY A 65 9.04 -0.86 -6.16
CA GLY A 65 7.62 -0.84 -5.86
C GLY A 65 7.23 0.43 -5.09
N PHE A 66 6.22 1.15 -5.60
CA PHE A 66 5.61 2.28 -4.89
C PHE A 66 4.23 1.85 -4.39
N MET A 67 4.11 1.63 -3.09
CA MET A 67 2.92 1.08 -2.43
C MET A 67 2.73 1.73 -1.06
N ASP A 68 1.49 1.76 -0.58
CA ASP A 68 1.16 2.24 0.75
C ASP A 68 1.44 1.16 1.82
N VAL A 69 1.46 1.54 3.10
CA VAL A 69 1.81 0.66 4.23
C VAL A 69 0.81 -0.48 4.41
N ASP A 70 -0.45 -0.20 4.09
CA ASP A 70 -1.57 -1.13 4.15
C ASP A 70 -1.77 -1.91 2.84
N GLU A 71 -0.77 -1.90 1.93
CA GLU A 71 -0.78 -2.65 0.68
C GLU A 71 0.23 -3.79 0.69
N PHE A 72 -0.11 -4.93 0.09
CA PHE A 72 0.75 -6.10 0.06
C PHE A 72 0.64 -6.82 -1.28
N PHE A 73 1.78 -7.14 -1.89
CA PHE A 73 1.81 -7.99 -3.09
C PHE A 73 1.64 -9.46 -2.70
N TYR A 74 0.77 -10.14 -3.44
CA TYR A 74 0.61 -11.58 -3.39
C TYR A 74 0.91 -12.16 -4.78
N PHE A 75 1.92 -13.02 -4.85
CA PHE A 75 2.35 -13.71 -6.07
C PHE A 75 1.99 -15.19 -5.94
N PRO A 76 0.85 -15.65 -6.51
CA PRO A 76 0.43 -17.04 -6.43
C PRO A 76 1.34 -18.04 -7.15
N LEU A 77 2.23 -17.57 -8.05
CA LEU A 77 3.17 -18.40 -8.79
C LEU A 77 4.57 -17.75 -8.82
N PRO A 78 5.66 -18.53 -8.98
CA PRO A 78 6.99 -17.98 -9.28
C PRO A 78 7.01 -17.39 -10.68
N ILE A 79 7.54 -16.18 -10.87
CA ILE A 79 7.39 -15.44 -12.12
C ILE A 79 8.69 -14.76 -12.51
N HIS A 80 9.15 -15.00 -13.75
CA HIS A 80 10.15 -14.20 -14.43
C HIS A 80 9.45 -13.02 -15.12
N LEU A 81 9.52 -11.81 -14.57
CA LEU A 81 8.74 -10.67 -15.09
C LEU A 81 9.61 -9.48 -15.51
N ARG A 82 9.09 -8.76 -16.51
CA ARG A 82 9.70 -7.58 -17.17
C ARG A 82 8.96 -6.26 -16.92
N ARG A 83 7.94 -6.24 -16.02
CA ARG A 83 7.26 -5.09 -15.36
C ARG A 83 5.78 -5.39 -15.09
N ILE A 84 5.19 -4.81 -14.03
CA ILE A 84 3.92 -5.29 -13.47
C ILE A 84 2.98 -4.14 -13.05
N ARG A 85 1.76 -4.15 -13.58
CA ARG A 85 0.57 -3.59 -12.91
C ARG A 85 -0.39 -4.73 -12.63
N THR A 86 -1.05 -4.72 -11.48
CA THR A 86 -2.10 -5.69 -11.19
C THR A 86 -3.31 -5.02 -10.53
N VAL A 87 -4.38 -5.79 -10.39
CA VAL A 87 -5.62 -5.44 -9.70
C VAL A 87 -5.36 -5.27 -8.21
N CYS A 88 -6.03 -4.28 -7.61
CA CYS A 88 -5.95 -3.97 -6.18
C CYS A 88 -7.28 -4.31 -5.49
N HIS A 89 -7.29 -5.27 -4.57
CA HIS A 89 -8.46 -5.62 -3.77
C HIS A 89 -8.48 -4.83 -2.48
N SER A 90 -9.59 -4.13 -2.20
CA SER A 90 -9.77 -3.36 -0.97
C SER A 90 -10.49 -4.20 0.09
N PHE A 91 -9.76 -4.61 1.13
CA PHE A 91 -10.26 -5.45 2.21
C PHE A 91 -11.05 -4.66 3.26
N GLY A 92 -12.10 -5.30 3.78
CA GLY A 92 -12.98 -4.81 4.83
C GLY A 92 -12.60 -5.33 6.23
N PRO A 93 -13.22 -4.79 7.30
CA PRO A 93 -12.92 -5.18 8.68
C PRO A 93 -13.23 -6.65 9.00
N SER A 94 -13.99 -7.34 8.15
CA SER A 94 -14.24 -8.78 8.25
C SER A 94 -14.91 -9.20 9.57
N GLY A 95 -15.82 -8.37 10.08
CA GLY A 95 -16.53 -8.58 11.35
C GLY A 95 -15.73 -8.19 12.60
N LEU A 96 -14.49 -7.70 12.45
CA LEU A 96 -13.63 -7.37 13.58
C LEU A 96 -13.89 -5.94 14.09
N SER A 97 -13.97 -5.80 15.40
CA SER A 97 -14.04 -4.50 16.09
C SER A 97 -12.69 -3.99 16.57
N SER A 98 -11.70 -4.88 16.69
CA SER A 98 -10.32 -4.57 17.07
C SER A 98 -9.32 -5.10 16.03
N PRO A 99 -8.06 -4.60 16.02
CA PRO A 99 -7.04 -5.12 15.11
C PRO A 99 -6.79 -6.62 15.32
N PRO A 100 -6.72 -7.43 14.25
CA PRO A 100 -6.47 -8.86 14.38
C PRO A 100 -5.09 -9.14 14.98
N SER A 101 -5.03 -9.99 16.01
CA SER A 101 -3.77 -10.38 16.66
C SER A 101 -2.85 -11.18 15.73
N GLN A 102 -3.41 -11.92 14.79
CA GLN A 102 -2.73 -12.64 13.73
C GLN A 102 -2.20 -11.75 12.60
N GLY A 103 -2.41 -10.44 12.67
CA GLY A 103 -1.98 -9.47 11.66
C GLY A 103 -3.00 -9.23 10.55
N VAL A 104 -2.85 -8.08 9.88
CA VAL A 104 -3.82 -7.57 8.88
C VAL A 104 -3.96 -8.48 7.66
N THR A 105 -2.88 -9.14 7.26
CA THR A 105 -2.84 -9.99 6.07
C THR A 105 -3.57 -11.32 6.23
N VAL A 106 -3.79 -11.74 7.48
CA VAL A 106 -4.45 -13.01 7.83
C VAL A 106 -5.83 -12.77 8.43
N GLY A 107 -5.98 -11.71 9.23
CA GLY A 107 -7.20 -11.46 9.97
C GLY A 107 -8.34 -10.81 9.19
N TYR A 108 -8.02 -10.07 8.13
CA TYR A 108 -9.03 -9.54 7.22
C TYR A 108 -9.22 -10.50 6.04
N THR A 109 -10.45 -10.98 5.85
CA THR A 109 -10.78 -12.11 4.98
C THR A 109 -11.87 -11.81 3.94
N CYS A 110 -12.50 -10.64 4.01
CA CYS A 110 -13.49 -10.15 3.05
C CYS A 110 -12.96 -8.89 2.31
N TRP A 111 -13.46 -8.63 1.10
CA TRP A 111 -13.12 -7.43 0.34
C TRP A 111 -14.24 -6.96 -0.58
N LEU A 112 -14.10 -5.76 -1.15
CA LEU A 112 -15.00 -5.22 -2.18
C LEU A 112 -14.84 -5.94 -3.52
N GLN A 113 -15.94 -6.22 -4.22
CA GLN A 113 -15.92 -6.93 -5.50
C GLN A 113 -15.24 -6.11 -6.59
N SER A 114 -15.50 -4.80 -6.62
CA SER A 114 -14.88 -3.88 -7.57
C SER A 114 -13.48 -3.48 -7.12
N PRO A 115 -12.44 -3.73 -7.92
CA PRO A 115 -11.08 -3.36 -7.53
C PRO A 115 -10.80 -1.86 -7.62
N GLU A 116 -9.81 -1.41 -6.87
CA GLU A 116 -9.28 -0.05 -6.93
C GLU A 116 -8.27 0.14 -8.06
N LYS A 117 -7.88 1.41 -8.28
CA LYS A 117 -6.86 1.78 -9.29
C LYS A 117 -5.56 1.02 -9.02
N HIS A 118 -4.91 0.62 -10.10
CA HIS A 118 -3.67 -0.15 -10.08
C HIS A 118 -2.56 0.56 -9.30
N LYS A 119 -1.70 -0.21 -8.61
CA LYS A 119 -0.36 0.26 -8.23
C LYS A 119 0.67 -0.32 -9.20
N SER A 120 1.87 0.25 -9.25
CA SER A 120 2.88 -0.16 -10.23
C SER A 120 4.21 -0.52 -9.58
N ILE A 121 4.79 -1.61 -10.08
CA ILE A 121 6.20 -1.96 -9.88
C ILE A 121 6.90 -1.68 -11.20
N MET A 122 8.06 -1.05 -11.14
CA MET A 122 8.73 -0.59 -12.33
C MET A 122 10.25 -0.65 -12.22
N ARG A 123 10.92 -0.72 -13.38
CA ARG A 123 12.37 -0.62 -13.43
C ARG A 123 12.79 0.84 -13.41
N PRO A 124 13.77 1.23 -12.58
CA PRO A 124 14.29 2.60 -12.57
C PRO A 124 14.81 3.09 -13.93
N ASP A 125 15.38 2.21 -14.75
CA ASP A 125 15.95 2.58 -16.05
C ASP A 125 14.89 2.85 -17.14
N ALA A 126 13.64 2.45 -16.92
CA ALA A 126 12.51 2.75 -17.80
C ALA A 126 11.91 4.15 -17.58
N LEU A 127 12.34 4.86 -16.52
CA LEU A 127 11.84 6.19 -16.16
C LEU A 127 12.26 7.26 -17.14
N ASP A 128 11.29 8.08 -17.57
CA ASP A 128 11.60 9.32 -18.26
C ASP A 128 12.49 10.22 -17.40
N ASP A 129 13.45 10.92 -18.02
CA ASP A 129 14.42 11.76 -17.30
C ASP A 129 13.74 12.92 -16.55
N THR A 130 12.51 13.28 -16.91
CA THR A 130 11.71 14.28 -16.20
C THR A 130 11.18 13.80 -14.84
N LEU A 131 11.13 12.48 -14.60
CA LEU A 131 10.59 11.84 -13.39
C LEU A 131 9.14 12.26 -13.04
N LEU A 132 8.39 12.78 -14.02
CA LEU A 132 7.01 13.18 -13.85
C LEU A 132 6.19 11.97 -13.42
N ASN A 133 5.39 12.13 -12.37
CA ASN A 133 4.55 11.07 -11.84
C ASN A 133 3.24 11.61 -11.28
N VAL A 134 2.25 10.72 -11.23
CA VAL A 134 1.01 10.88 -10.49
C VAL A 134 1.00 9.78 -9.44
N VAL A 135 1.69 10.04 -8.32
CA VAL A 135 1.88 9.11 -7.21
C VAL A 135 2.47 7.78 -7.69
N HIS A 136 1.70 6.70 -7.75
CA HIS A 136 2.20 5.37 -8.12
C HIS A 136 2.41 5.18 -9.64
N HIS A 137 2.34 6.23 -10.45
CA HIS A 137 2.41 6.16 -11.91
C HIS A 137 3.42 7.15 -12.48
N PHE A 138 4.56 6.64 -12.95
CA PHE A 138 5.62 7.45 -13.56
C PHE A 138 5.53 7.49 -15.08
N GLN A 139 5.85 8.64 -15.67
CA GLN A 139 6.12 8.73 -17.10
C GLN A 139 7.32 7.87 -17.49
N LEU A 140 7.23 7.26 -18.66
CA LEU A 140 8.24 6.34 -19.16
C LEU A 140 8.98 6.91 -20.35
N ARG A 141 10.24 6.49 -20.52
CA ARG A 141 10.99 6.76 -21.74
C ARG A 141 10.28 6.16 -22.95
N LYS A 142 10.48 6.80 -24.10
CA LYS A 142 10.04 6.29 -25.40
C LYS A 142 10.53 4.85 -25.59
N GLY A 143 9.63 3.96 -26.03
CA GLY A 143 9.90 2.53 -26.24
C GLY A 143 9.50 1.63 -25.07
N TYR A 144 9.33 2.18 -23.86
CA TYR A 144 8.80 1.41 -22.72
C TYR A 144 7.28 1.52 -22.65
N ARG A 145 6.62 0.42 -22.24
CA ARG A 145 5.16 0.34 -22.05
C ARG A 145 4.82 -0.34 -20.72
N TYR A 146 3.59 -0.13 -20.27
CA TYR A 146 3.03 -0.84 -19.12
C TYR A 146 2.53 -2.21 -19.55
N LEU A 147 2.68 -3.20 -18.66
CA LEU A 147 2.06 -4.51 -18.78
C LEU A 147 1.06 -4.66 -17.63
N ASN A 148 -0.20 -4.94 -17.96
CA ASN A 148 -1.21 -5.34 -16.98
C ASN A 148 -1.13 -6.86 -16.83
N LEU A 149 -0.85 -7.33 -15.62
CA LEU A 149 -0.84 -8.75 -15.31
C LEU A 149 -2.25 -9.24 -14.98
N PRO A 150 -2.57 -10.49 -15.33
CA PRO A 150 -3.78 -11.12 -14.85
C PRO A 150 -3.69 -11.38 -13.33
N GLN A 151 -4.85 -11.42 -12.66
CA GLN A 151 -4.94 -11.69 -11.22
C GLN A 151 -4.31 -13.04 -10.83
N SER A 152 -4.34 -14.01 -11.74
CA SER A 152 -3.71 -15.32 -11.56
C SER A 152 -2.18 -15.27 -11.45
N THR A 153 -1.56 -14.13 -11.75
CA THR A 153 -0.11 -13.96 -11.74
C THR A 153 0.35 -13.11 -10.57
N ALA A 154 -0.32 -12.02 -10.27
CA ALA A 154 -0.04 -11.19 -9.09
C ALA A 154 -1.32 -10.47 -8.68
N VAL A 155 -1.48 -10.13 -7.41
CA VAL A 155 -2.51 -9.19 -6.93
C VAL A 155 -1.90 -8.25 -5.88
N ILE A 156 -2.54 -7.10 -5.67
CA ILE A 156 -2.25 -6.23 -4.53
C ILE A 156 -3.46 -6.28 -3.62
N ASN A 157 -3.22 -6.59 -2.35
CA ASN A 157 -4.24 -6.53 -1.32
C ASN A 157 -4.05 -5.24 -0.53
N HIS A 158 -5.05 -4.38 -0.54
CA HIS A 158 -5.09 -3.11 0.16
C HIS A 158 -6.04 -3.23 1.34
N TYR A 159 -5.52 -3.23 2.56
CA TYR A 159 -6.28 -3.33 3.81
C TYR A 159 -6.82 -1.98 4.24
N LYS A 160 -7.58 -1.37 3.33
CA LYS A 160 -8.05 0.02 3.38
C LYS A 160 -8.97 0.29 4.57
N TYR A 161 -9.92 -0.63 4.82
CA TYR A 161 -10.98 -0.47 5.81
C TYR A 161 -10.70 -1.39 7.01
N GLN A 162 -9.78 -0.95 7.87
CA GLN A 162 -9.41 -1.66 9.10
C GLN A 162 -10.53 -1.60 10.15
N ALA A 163 -10.45 -2.46 11.17
CA ALA A 163 -11.27 -2.36 12.38
C ALA A 163 -11.25 -0.92 12.94
N TRP A 164 -12.39 -0.47 13.46
CA TRP A 164 -12.61 0.93 13.79
C TRP A 164 -11.55 1.51 14.74
N GLU A 165 -11.15 0.72 15.75
CA GLU A 165 -10.11 1.07 16.72
C GLU A 165 -8.80 1.51 16.06
N ALA A 166 -8.36 0.83 14.99
CA ALA A 166 -7.20 1.25 14.20
C ALA A 166 -7.55 2.38 13.23
N PHE A 167 -8.70 2.28 12.55
CA PHE A 167 -9.08 3.20 11.50
C PHE A 167 -9.24 4.65 11.99
N ARG A 168 -9.76 4.85 13.20
CA ARG A 168 -9.94 6.20 13.79
C ARG A 168 -8.63 6.98 13.93
N ALA A 169 -7.47 6.30 13.99
CA ALA A 169 -6.17 6.97 14.03
C ALA A 169 -5.93 7.83 12.76
N LYS A 170 -6.54 7.47 11.62
CA LYS A 170 -6.46 8.21 10.35
C LYS A 170 -7.14 9.60 10.41
N PHE A 171 -7.91 9.92 11.46
CA PHE A 171 -8.47 11.27 11.69
C PHE A 171 -7.52 12.23 12.40
N PHE A 172 -6.49 11.72 13.04
CA PHE A 172 -5.56 12.51 13.85
C PHE A 172 -4.22 12.73 13.15
N ARG A 173 -4.04 12.17 11.95
CA ARG A 173 -2.82 12.25 11.15
C ARG A 173 -3.16 12.48 9.69
N ARG A 174 -2.59 13.51 9.07
CA ARG A 174 -2.71 13.72 7.61
C ARG A 174 -2.03 12.58 6.87
N VAL A 175 -2.77 11.99 5.93
CA VAL A 175 -2.39 10.75 5.24
C VAL A 175 -1.47 11.03 4.03
N ALA A 176 -1.58 12.20 3.41
CA ALA A 176 -0.68 12.68 2.34
C ALA A 176 -0.80 14.20 2.14
N THR A 177 0.12 14.82 1.38
CA THR A 177 0.14 16.26 1.09
C THR A 177 -1.07 16.75 0.28
N TYR A 178 -1.62 15.91 -0.59
CA TYR A 178 -2.75 16.25 -1.47
C TYR A 178 -4.09 15.68 -1.00
N VAL A 179 -4.11 14.94 0.11
CA VAL A 179 -5.34 14.45 0.72
C VAL A 179 -5.74 15.46 1.78
N ALA A 180 -6.89 16.10 1.58
CA ALA A 180 -7.48 17.01 2.57
C ALA A 180 -7.57 16.32 3.92
N ASP A 181 -7.22 17.04 4.99
CA ASP A 181 -7.31 16.50 6.35
C ASP A 181 -8.70 15.92 6.58
N ARG A 182 -8.81 14.75 7.18
CA ARG A 182 -10.11 14.09 7.33
C ARG A 182 -11.08 14.91 8.17
N GLN A 183 -10.57 15.81 9.01
CA GLN A 183 -11.40 16.73 9.79
C GLN A 183 -11.98 17.88 8.97
N GLU A 184 -11.48 18.13 7.77
CA GLU A 184 -11.96 19.19 6.88
C GLU A 184 -13.07 18.65 5.97
N ASN A 185 -14.08 19.48 5.69
CA ASN A 185 -15.21 19.15 4.81
C ASN A 185 -14.86 19.19 3.30
N GLN A 186 -13.58 19.42 2.97
CA GLN A 186 -13.11 19.41 1.60
C GLN A 186 -13.02 17.97 1.07
N ASN A 187 -13.51 17.74 -0.15
CA ASN A 187 -13.42 16.45 -0.86
C ASN A 187 -14.05 15.26 -0.12
N GLU A 188 -15.12 15.48 0.66
CA GLU A 188 -15.87 14.40 1.36
C GLU A 188 -16.31 13.25 0.43
N GLY A 189 -16.66 13.55 -0.81
CA GLY A 189 -17.05 12.55 -1.81
C GLY A 189 -15.89 11.86 -2.55
N SER A 190 -14.63 12.13 -2.20
CA SER A 190 -13.49 11.46 -2.85
C SER A 190 -13.46 9.96 -2.52
N LYS A 191 -13.02 9.15 -3.49
CA LYS A 191 -12.70 7.74 -3.26
C LYS A 191 -11.55 7.53 -2.26
N ASP A 192 -10.79 8.58 -1.95
CA ASP A 192 -9.74 8.56 -0.93
C ASP A 192 -10.31 8.56 0.50
N ARG A 193 -11.59 8.93 0.66
CA ARG A 193 -12.30 8.87 1.94
C ARG A 193 -13.10 7.58 2.04
N ALA A 194 -13.12 7.01 3.24
CA ALA A 194 -14.06 5.92 3.49
C ALA A 194 -15.47 6.51 3.60
N PRO A 195 -16.47 5.90 2.96
CA PRO A 195 -17.84 6.35 3.09
C PRO A 195 -18.34 6.07 4.51
N GLY A 196 -19.16 6.98 5.05
CA GLY A 196 -19.79 6.85 6.37
C GLY A 196 -19.28 7.83 7.44
N PRO A 197 -17.99 7.76 7.86
CA PRO A 197 -17.47 8.52 9.01
C PRO A 197 -17.52 10.06 8.93
N GLY A 198 -17.73 10.65 7.76
CA GLY A 198 -17.69 12.12 7.59
C GLY A 198 -16.34 12.70 8.02
N THR A 199 -16.37 13.78 8.81
CA THR A 199 -15.17 14.50 9.28
C THR A 199 -14.81 14.28 10.74
N VAL A 200 -15.62 13.54 11.48
CA VAL A 200 -15.42 13.28 12.91
C VAL A 200 -15.09 11.81 13.15
N PRO A 201 -14.22 11.50 14.14
CA PRO A 201 -13.85 10.12 14.45
C PRO A 201 -14.95 9.42 15.27
N ILE A 202 -16.15 9.30 14.71
CA ILE A 202 -17.28 8.55 15.27
C ILE A 202 -17.50 7.28 14.43
N GLU A 203 -17.63 6.13 15.11
CA GLU A 203 -17.83 4.85 14.44
C GLU A 203 -19.16 4.83 13.68
N PRO A 204 -19.17 4.54 12.38
CA PRO A 204 -20.41 4.37 11.63
C PRO A 204 -21.17 3.11 12.09
N PRO A 205 -22.50 3.11 11.98
CA PRO A 205 -23.30 1.91 12.23
C PRO A 205 -22.81 0.72 11.41
N ASN A 206 -22.65 -0.42 12.07
CA ASN A 206 -22.22 -1.69 11.48
C ASN A 206 -20.87 -1.63 10.74
N TRP A 207 -19.95 -0.71 11.10
CA TRP A 207 -18.64 -0.57 10.45
C TRP A 207 -17.92 -1.91 10.28
N SER A 208 -17.92 -2.75 11.30
CA SER A 208 -17.28 -4.08 11.27
C SER A 208 -17.81 -5.00 10.16
N LEU A 209 -19.03 -4.77 9.68
CA LEU A 209 -19.71 -5.55 8.63
C LEU A 209 -19.66 -4.87 7.25
N GLN A 210 -19.10 -3.66 7.14
CA GLN A 210 -19.01 -2.95 5.87
C GLN A 210 -17.85 -3.45 5.00
N PHE A 211 -17.89 -3.13 3.71
CA PHE A 211 -16.83 -3.42 2.74
C PHE A 211 -16.49 -4.91 2.55
N CYS A 212 -17.45 -5.78 2.87
CA CYS A 212 -17.36 -7.23 2.70
C CYS A 212 -18.37 -7.69 1.63
N GLU A 213 -17.99 -7.69 0.35
CA GLU A 213 -18.85 -8.14 -0.75
C GLU A 213 -18.44 -9.53 -1.26
N VAL A 214 -17.13 -9.80 -1.26
CA VAL A 214 -16.54 -11.06 -1.68
C VAL A 214 -15.73 -11.64 -0.52
N GLY A 215 -15.97 -12.92 -0.26
CA GLY A 215 -15.24 -13.69 0.75
C GLY A 215 -15.90 -13.69 2.13
N HIS A 216 -16.25 -14.90 2.58
CA HIS A 216 -15.70 -15.46 3.80
C HIS A 216 -14.93 -16.68 3.32
N ARG A 217 -13.61 -16.76 3.45
CA ARG A 217 -13.00 -18.10 3.37
C ARG A 217 -13.43 -18.82 4.64
N PRO A 218 -14.21 -19.91 4.58
CA PRO A 218 -14.28 -20.79 5.73
C PRO A 218 -12.85 -21.27 5.97
N GLN A 219 -12.38 -21.20 7.21
CA GLN A 219 -11.29 -22.09 7.61
C GLN A 219 -11.80 -23.51 7.35
N GLY A 220 -11.22 -24.19 6.37
CA GLY A 220 -11.52 -25.59 6.13
C GLY A 220 -11.14 -26.40 7.35
N LEU A 221 -12.15 -26.90 8.06
CA LEU A 221 -12.10 -28.20 8.71
C LEU A 221 -11.69 -29.25 7.68
N GLY A 222 -10.68 -30.06 8.00
CA GLY A 222 -10.21 -31.13 7.12
C GLY A 222 -8.94 -31.84 7.57
N HIS A 223 -8.77 -32.10 8.87
CA HIS A 223 -8.01 -33.25 9.33
C HIS A 223 -9.02 -34.22 9.96
N GLY A 224 -9.21 -35.35 9.29
CA GLY A 224 -10.08 -36.46 9.64
C GLY A 224 -10.00 -37.49 8.53
#